data_AF-A0A3A8KSJ2-F1
#
_entry.id   AF-A0A3A8KSJ2-F1
#
_cell.length_a   1.000
_cell.length_b   1.000
_cell.length_c   1.000
_cell.angle_alpha   90.00
_cell.angle_beta   90.00
_cell.angle_gamma   90.00
#
_symmetry.space_group_name_H-M   'P 1'
#
loop_
_entity.id
_entity.type
_entity.pdbx_description
1 polymer ?
#
loop_
_entity_poly.entity_id
_entity_poly.type
_entity_poly.pdbx_seq_one_letter_code
_entity_poly.pdbx_strand_id
1 'polypeptide(L)'
;MKKLFLGVFLAAMPFAVGCGGAESMQDETGQLVTSESGVQMSIQQRTSEPGEAPPDVSSMNVSGDVAAGCWVVLNWCRSPSTGGPECTATNCTIAEAIQHCEALINQTC
;
A
#
# COMPACT_ATOMS: atom_id res chain seq x y z
N MET A 1 9.47 -58.96 -27.77
CA MET A 1 8.05 -58.95 -28.19
C MET A 1 7.21 -58.27 -27.11
N LYS A 2 6.19 -57.48 -27.53
CA LYS A 2 5.19 -56.73 -26.74
C LYS A 2 5.78 -55.64 -25.81
N LYS A 3 5.84 -54.36 -26.20
CA LYS A 3 4.74 -53.36 -26.35
C LYS A 3 3.88 -53.24 -25.10
N LEU A 4 4.06 -52.17 -24.33
CA LEU A 4 2.99 -51.25 -23.94
C LEU A 4 3.58 -49.83 -23.77
N PHE A 5 3.05 -48.93 -24.60
CA PHE A 5 3.25 -47.48 -24.61
C PHE A 5 2.22 -46.81 -23.69
N LEU A 6 2.47 -45.53 -23.40
CA LEU A 6 1.52 -44.48 -22.98
C LEU A 6 1.04 -44.56 -21.51
N GLY A 7 1.12 -43.52 -20.69
CA GLY A 7 1.52 -42.14 -20.96
C GLY A 7 1.80 -41.40 -19.66
N VAL A 8 2.94 -40.72 -19.62
CA VAL A 8 3.22 -39.66 -18.65
C VAL A 8 2.45 -38.44 -19.13
N PHE A 9 1.26 -38.22 -18.57
CA PHE A 9 0.61 -36.92 -18.65
C PHE A 9 1.37 -35.98 -17.70
N LEU A 10 2.34 -35.28 -18.30
CA LEU A 10 2.88 -34.02 -17.84
C LEU A 10 1.74 -32.99 -17.83
N ALA A 11 0.91 -33.02 -16.79
CA ALA A 11 0.06 -31.89 -16.47
C ALA A 11 0.94 -30.87 -15.75
N ALA A 12 1.46 -29.95 -16.55
CA ALA A 12 2.07 -28.73 -16.10
C ALA A 12 1.22 -28.12 -14.98
N MET A 13 1.84 -27.89 -13.83
CA MET A 13 1.37 -26.93 -12.85
C MET A 13 1.14 -25.61 -13.60
N PRO A 14 -0.09 -25.07 -13.69
CA PRO A 14 -0.22 -23.64 -13.82
C PRO A 14 0.21 -23.12 -12.46
N PHE A 15 1.46 -22.67 -12.42
CA PHE A 15 1.97 -21.64 -11.56
C PHE A 15 0.81 -20.81 -10.99
N ALA A 16 0.37 -21.19 -9.79
CA ALA A 16 -0.20 -20.26 -8.86
C ALA A 16 0.94 -19.28 -8.53
N VAL A 17 1.15 -18.32 -9.44
CA VAL A 17 1.51 -16.97 -9.03
C VAL A 17 0.39 -16.58 -8.05
N GLY A 18 0.59 -16.72 -6.75
CA GLY A 18 1.71 -16.13 -6.05
C GLY A 18 1.50 -14.62 -6.07
N CYS A 19 0.36 -14.19 -5.55
CA CYS A 19 0.12 -12.80 -5.19
C CYS A 19 -0.55 -12.79 -3.81
N GLY A 20 0.26 -12.54 -2.79
CA GLY A 20 -0.21 -11.91 -1.57
C GLY A 20 -0.70 -12.81 -0.44
N GLY A 21 -0.04 -13.94 -0.18
CA GLY A 21 0.09 -14.37 1.20
C GLY A 21 0.98 -13.36 1.92
N ALA A 22 0.37 -12.46 2.68
CA ALA A 22 0.97 -11.79 3.83
C ALA A 22 -0.15 -11.84 4.87
N GLU A 23 -0.19 -12.84 5.76
CA GLU A 23 0.64 -12.80 6.96
C GLU A 23 0.83 -11.34 7.35
N SER A 24 -0.17 -10.79 8.03
CA SER A 24 -0.08 -9.52 8.73
C SER A 24 0.93 -9.66 9.86
N MET A 25 2.20 -9.82 9.51
CA MET A 25 3.30 -9.32 10.31
C MET A 25 3.11 -7.82 10.28
N GLN A 26 2.64 -7.29 11.42
CA GLN A 26 2.88 -5.91 11.82
C GLN A 26 4.40 -5.72 11.88
N ASP A 27 5.02 -5.60 10.72
CA ASP A 27 6.40 -5.19 10.59
C ASP A 27 6.39 -3.70 10.26
N GLU A 28 7.36 -2.97 10.77
CA GLU A 28 7.42 -1.50 10.89
C GLU A 28 7.51 -0.75 9.54
N THR A 29 7.19 -1.45 8.45
CA THR A 29 7.23 -1.03 7.06
C THR A 29 5.79 -0.98 6.54
N GLY A 30 5.31 0.20 6.11
CA GLY A 30 3.91 0.41 5.71
C GLY A 30 3.33 -0.65 4.76
N GLN A 31 2.00 -0.79 4.78
CA GLN A 31 1.28 -1.74 3.93
C GLN A 31 1.40 -1.32 2.46
N LEU A 32 1.99 -2.19 1.62
CA LEU A 32 1.99 -2.00 0.18
C LEU A 32 0.58 -2.23 -0.39
N VAL A 33 0.07 -1.21 -1.06
CA VAL A 33 -1.25 -1.21 -1.70
C VAL A 33 -1.13 -0.74 -3.14
N THR A 34 -2.05 -1.19 -3.97
CA THR A 34 -2.19 -0.72 -5.35
C THR A 34 -3.53 -0.02 -5.47
N SER A 35 -3.52 1.25 -5.87
CA SER A 35 -4.74 2.01 -6.15
C SER A 35 -5.48 1.41 -7.35
N GLU A 36 -6.78 1.73 -7.46
CA GLU A 36 -7.59 1.44 -8.64
C GLU A 36 -6.98 2.02 -9.94
N SER A 37 -6.25 3.14 -9.84
CA SER A 37 -5.47 3.74 -10.95
C SER A 37 -4.21 2.96 -11.32
N GLY A 38 -3.88 1.88 -10.60
CA GLY A 38 -2.68 1.06 -10.80
C GLY A 38 -1.40 1.61 -10.14
N VAL A 39 -1.51 2.68 -9.35
CA VAL A 39 -0.36 3.25 -8.62
C VAL A 39 -0.05 2.37 -7.41
N GLN A 40 1.15 1.81 -7.34
CA GLN A 40 1.64 1.10 -6.16
C GLN A 40 2.23 2.11 -5.17
N MET A 41 1.78 2.03 -3.92
CA MET A 41 2.21 2.92 -2.83
C MET A 41 2.28 2.16 -1.51
N SER A 42 3.06 2.67 -0.55
CA SER A 42 3.13 2.16 0.81
C SER A 42 2.33 3.07 1.74
N ILE A 43 1.42 2.49 2.52
CA ILE A 43 0.61 3.23 3.50
C ILE A 43 0.89 2.69 4.89
N GLN A 44 1.44 3.55 5.74
CA GLN A 44 1.59 3.26 7.16
C GLN A 44 0.40 3.84 7.93
N GLN A 45 -0.46 2.98 8.46
CA GLN A 45 -1.55 3.42 9.33
C GLN A 45 -1.05 3.64 10.76
N ARG A 46 -1.43 4.77 11.34
CA ARG A 46 -1.21 5.09 12.75
C ARG A 46 -2.47 5.72 13.35
N THR A 47 -2.52 5.72 14.67
CA THR A 47 -3.47 6.55 15.42
C THR A 47 -2.75 7.77 15.98
N SER A 48 -3.47 8.87 16.17
CA SER A 48 -2.89 10.04 16.83
C SER A 48 -2.59 9.76 18.29
N GLU A 49 -1.52 10.34 18.79
CA GLU A 49 -1.26 10.38 20.23
C GLU A 49 -2.18 11.40 20.92
N PRO A 50 -2.54 11.19 22.20
CA PRO A 50 -3.38 12.13 22.93
C PRO A 50 -2.70 13.51 23.03
N GLY A 51 -3.33 14.54 22.48
CA GLY A 51 -2.80 15.90 22.42
C GLY A 51 -1.95 16.21 21.19
N GLU A 52 -1.78 15.26 20.28
CA GLU A 52 -1.16 15.51 18.99
C GLU A 52 -2.06 16.40 18.11
N ALA A 53 -1.49 17.50 17.61
CA ALA A 53 -2.17 18.36 16.67
C ALA A 53 -2.02 17.80 15.24
N PRO A 54 -3.08 17.89 14.42
CA PRO A 54 -2.94 17.59 13.00
C PRO A 54 -1.89 18.52 12.36
N PRO A 55 -1.11 18.02 11.40
CA PRO A 55 -0.19 18.85 10.65
C PRO A 55 -0.94 19.93 9.85
N ASP A 56 -0.23 21.01 9.49
CA ASP A 56 -0.84 22.10 8.73
C ASP A 56 -1.26 21.60 7.33
N VAL A 57 -2.58 21.50 7.12
CA VAL A 57 -3.16 21.00 5.87
C VAL A 57 -3.02 21.94 4.68
N SER A 58 -2.46 23.14 4.89
CA SER A 58 -2.04 24.00 3.78
C SER A 58 -0.70 23.55 3.18
N SER A 59 -0.03 22.58 3.81
CA SER A 59 1.22 22.00 3.31
C SER A 59 0.97 21.11 2.09
N MET A 60 1.83 21.23 1.06
CA MET A 60 1.70 20.47 -0.19
C MET A 60 1.76 18.95 -0.02
N ASN A 61 2.30 18.47 1.10
CA ASN A 61 2.48 17.05 1.40
C ASN A 61 1.45 16.50 2.40
N VAL A 62 0.38 17.24 2.72
CA VAL A 62 -0.65 16.82 3.68
C VAL A 62 -2.03 16.89 3.05
N SER A 63 -2.84 15.84 3.19
CA SER A 63 -4.22 15.79 2.71
C SER A 63 -5.09 14.97 3.66
N GLY A 64 -6.31 15.44 3.94
CA GLY A 64 -7.24 14.72 4.82
C GLY A 64 -8.37 15.58 5.36
N ASP A 65 -9.32 14.93 6.03
CA ASP A 65 -10.39 15.60 6.77
C ASP A 65 -9.99 15.79 8.24
N VAL A 66 -9.44 16.97 8.53
CA VAL A 66 -8.97 17.33 9.89
C VAL A 66 -10.11 17.39 10.89
N ALA A 67 -11.32 17.73 10.44
CA ALA A 67 -12.51 17.81 11.30
C ALA A 67 -12.92 16.42 11.82
N ALA A 68 -12.72 15.37 11.03
CA ALA A 68 -12.84 13.96 11.40
C ALA A 68 -11.58 13.40 12.07
N GLY A 69 -10.51 14.19 12.18
CA GLY A 69 -9.22 13.76 12.74
C GLY A 69 -8.43 12.83 11.83
N CYS A 70 -8.78 12.74 10.54
CA CYS A 70 -8.08 11.95 9.54
C CYS A 70 -7.12 12.84 8.74
N TRP A 71 -5.84 12.47 8.70
CA TRP A 71 -4.88 13.11 7.80
C TRP A 71 -3.85 12.13 7.29
N VAL A 72 -3.39 12.41 6.08
CA VAL A 72 -2.34 11.67 5.39
C VAL A 72 -1.19 12.61 5.09
N VAL A 73 0.02 12.14 5.37
CA VAL A 73 1.27 12.82 5.05
C VAL A 73 2.02 12.01 4.02
N LEU A 74 2.43 12.63 2.92
CA LEU A 74 3.35 12.05 1.95
C LEU A 74 4.77 12.20 2.48
N ASN A 75 5.41 11.08 2.83
CA ASN A 75 6.77 11.06 3.36
C ASN A 75 7.81 11.03 2.23
N TRP A 76 7.56 10.19 1.22
CA TRP A 76 8.48 9.96 0.11
C TRP A 76 7.72 9.74 -1.19
N CYS A 77 8.19 10.34 -2.28
CA CYS A 77 7.76 9.97 -3.63
C CYS A 77 8.41 8.68 -4.12
N ARG A 78 9.63 8.40 -3.62
CA ARG A 78 10.39 7.19 -3.92
C ARG A 78 11.17 6.77 -2.68
N SER A 79 10.55 5.93 -1.84
CA SER A 79 11.18 5.41 -0.63
C SER A 79 12.35 4.48 -0.99
N PRO A 80 13.50 4.58 -0.31
CA PRO A 80 14.64 3.68 -0.54
C PRO A 80 14.34 2.22 -0.18
N SER A 81 13.33 1.98 0.68
CA SER A 81 12.96 0.65 1.16
C SER A 81 12.00 -0.07 0.21
N THR A 82 10.96 0.63 -0.27
CA THR A 82 9.91 0.03 -1.12
C THR A 82 10.07 0.35 -2.60
N GLY A 83 10.89 1.36 -2.94
CA GLY A 83 11.08 1.84 -4.31
C GLY A 83 9.92 2.65 -4.88
N GLY A 84 8.81 2.80 -4.14
CA GLY A 84 7.62 3.55 -4.52
C GLY A 84 7.27 4.66 -3.51
N PRO A 85 6.20 5.41 -3.76
CA PRO A 85 5.74 6.44 -2.85
C PRO A 85 5.26 5.86 -1.52
N GLU A 86 5.46 6.62 -0.45
CA GLU A 86 5.16 6.22 0.93
C GLU A 86 4.42 7.34 1.66
N CYS A 87 3.29 6.99 2.26
CA CYS A 87 2.44 7.88 3.03
C CYS A 87 2.19 7.32 4.43
N THR A 88 2.03 8.23 5.39
CA THR A 88 1.54 7.91 6.74
C THR A 88 0.12 8.44 6.88
N ALA A 89 -0.81 7.56 7.21
CA ALA A 89 -2.21 7.90 7.43
C ALA A 89 -2.56 7.82 8.91
N THR A 90 -3.17 8.86 9.44
CA THR A 90 -3.51 8.98 10.87
C THR A 90 -5.02 9.03 11.05
N ASN A 91 -5.57 8.10 11.84
CA ASN A 91 -7.01 7.90 12.09
C ASN A 91 -7.90 7.82 10.83
N CYS A 92 -7.33 7.53 9.66
CA CYS A 92 -8.07 7.34 8.42
C CYS A 92 -8.40 5.86 8.22
N THR A 93 -9.52 5.57 7.55
CA THR A 93 -9.70 4.24 6.96
C THR A 93 -8.68 4.01 5.85
N ILE A 94 -8.43 2.75 5.49
CA ILE A 94 -7.46 2.44 4.42
C ILE A 94 -7.90 3.02 3.06
N ALA A 95 -9.21 3.08 2.79
CA ALA A 95 -9.74 3.64 1.55
C ALA A 95 -9.47 5.16 1.47
N GLU A 96 -9.75 5.90 2.55
CA GLU A 96 -9.42 7.33 2.65
C GLU A 96 -7.91 7.55 2.53
N ALA A 97 -7.12 6.71 3.19
CA ALA A 97 -5.66 6.78 3.13
C ALA A 97 -5.13 6.65 1.70
N ILE A 98 -5.65 5.70 0.91
CA ILE A 98 -5.29 5.50 -0.49
C ILE A 98 -5.66 6.74 -1.31
N GLN A 99 -6.89 7.24 -1.19
CA GLN A 99 -7.35 8.38 -1.98
C GLN A 99 -6.53 9.64 -1.69
N HIS A 100 -6.26 9.95 -0.42
CA HIS A 100 -5.47 11.11 -0.03
C HIS A 100 -3.99 10.95 -0.40
N CYS A 101 -3.40 9.77 -0.21
CA CYS A 101 -2.02 9.50 -0.61
C CYS A 101 -1.83 9.63 -2.12
N GLU A 102 -2.74 9.06 -2.92
CA GLU A 102 -2.70 9.18 -4.38
C GLU A 102 -2.83 10.64 -4.84
N ALA A 103 -3.72 11.41 -4.22
CA ALA A 103 -3.85 12.83 -4.51
C ALA A 103 -2.55 13.59 -4.23
N LEU A 104 -1.89 13.30 -3.10
CA LEU A 104 -0.60 13.89 -2.74
C LEU A 104 0.52 13.50 -3.71
N ILE A 105 0.57 12.23 -4.12
CA ILE A 105 1.53 11.73 -5.12
C ILE A 105 1.36 12.49 -6.44
N ASN A 106 0.13 12.58 -6.95
CA ASN A 106 -0.17 13.25 -8.21
C ASN A 106 0.13 14.77 -8.18
N GLN A 107 0.05 15.39 -7.00
CA GLN A 107 0.35 16.81 -6.84
C GLN A 107 1.85 17.09 -6.65
N THR A 108 2.60 16.15 -6.06
CA THR A 108 3.94 16.42 -5.53
C THR A 108 5.09 15.72 -6.26
N CYS A 109 4.90 14.54 -6.85
CA CYS A 109 6.00 13.60 -7.16
C CYS A 109 6.64 13.62 -8.58
#